data_AF-A0A7D9EMN0-F1
#
_entry.id   AF-A0A7D9EMN0-F1
#
_cell.length_a   1.000
_cell.length_b   1.000
_cell.length_c   1.000
_cell.angle_alpha   90.00
_cell.angle_beta   90.00
_cell.angle_gamma   90.00
#
_symmetry.space_group_name_H-M   'P 1'
#
loop_
_entity.id
_entity.type
_entity.pdbx_description
1 polymer ?
#
loop_
_entity_poly.entity_id
_entity_poly.type
_entity_poly.pdbx_seq_one_letter_code
_entity_poly.pdbx_strand_id
1 'polypeptide(L)'
;MENKLHYGTFPLKWLIYSKEQPRIGNMSPYITSYLRYEESEKSLRYSDTMWIFAVEVMGHGLLMTLGGMMQLKIGPRWTSLIGGTVLSFGVLMTYFTIQKSFVAVVFTYGLLFGMGIGISYSAPINCAMK
;
A
#
# COMPACT_ATOMS: atom_id res chain seq x y z
N MET A 1 -20.77 17.18 50.27
CA MET A 1 -19.93 18.20 49.60
C MET A 1 -19.21 17.49 48.46
N GLU A 2 -19.71 17.67 47.25
CA GLU A 2 -19.06 17.24 46.00
C GLU A 2 -17.64 17.80 45.92
N ASN A 3 -16.69 17.00 45.42
CA ASN A 3 -16.00 17.42 44.21
C ASN A 3 -15.37 16.26 43.44
N LYS A 4 -15.52 16.37 42.12
CA LYS A 4 -15.55 15.29 41.13
C LYS A 4 -14.14 14.80 40.78
N LEU A 5 -14.00 13.48 40.73
CA LEU A 5 -13.00 12.77 39.93
C LEU A 5 -13.20 13.17 38.46
N HIS A 6 -12.19 13.81 37.88
CA HIS A 6 -12.13 14.12 36.46
C HIS A 6 -11.89 12.84 35.64
N TYR A 7 -12.97 12.09 35.39
CA TYR A 7 -13.07 11.25 34.21
C TYR A 7 -13.58 12.12 33.06
N GLY A 8 -12.90 12.08 31.91
CA GLY A 8 -13.44 12.58 30.66
C GLY A 8 -12.60 13.66 30.00
N THR A 9 -11.67 13.23 29.16
CA THR A 9 -11.62 13.55 27.72
C THR A 9 -10.34 12.95 27.17
N PHE A 10 -10.40 11.68 26.75
CA PHE A 10 -9.46 11.20 25.72
C PHE A 10 -9.54 12.24 24.59
N PRO A 11 -8.44 12.95 24.23
CA PRO A 11 -8.58 14.10 23.37
C PRO A 11 -9.12 13.60 22.03
N LEU A 12 -10.29 14.10 21.59
CA LEU A 12 -10.81 13.81 20.26
C LEU A 12 -9.75 14.03 19.18
N LYS A 13 -8.77 14.90 19.45
CA LYS A 13 -7.58 15.13 18.62
C LYS A 13 -6.74 13.86 18.35
N TRP A 14 -6.60 12.93 19.31
CA TRP A 14 -5.92 11.64 19.12
C TRP A 14 -6.78 10.62 18.38
N LEU A 15 -8.11 10.66 18.56
CA LEU A 15 -9.04 9.87 17.76
C LEU A 15 -9.07 10.36 16.30
N ILE A 16 -9.01 11.67 16.07
CA ILE A 16 -8.91 12.26 14.73
C ILE A 16 -7.52 11.96 14.13
N TYR A 17 -6.43 12.14 14.90
CA TYR A 17 -5.09 11.78 14.44
C TYR A 17 -4.97 10.29 14.10
N SER A 18 -5.53 9.38 14.90
CA SER A 18 -5.50 7.94 14.62
C SER A 18 -6.43 7.52 13.48
N LYS A 19 -7.52 8.25 13.22
CA LYS A 19 -8.40 8.04 12.06
C LYS A 19 -7.77 8.55 10.76
N GLU A 20 -6.87 9.53 10.84
CA GLU A 20 -6.17 10.15 9.71
C GLU A 20 -4.79 9.56 9.43
N GLN A 21 -4.16 8.84 10.38
CA GLN A 21 -2.98 8.02 10.09
C GLN A 21 -3.41 6.93 9.11
N PRO A 22 -3.14 7.08 7.80
CA PRO A 22 -3.68 6.19 6.80
C PRO A 22 -3.09 4.81 7.08
N ARG A 23 -3.87 3.75 6.88
CA ARG A 23 -3.54 2.31 6.90
C ARG A 23 -2.05 1.92 6.71
N ILE A 24 -1.33 2.68 5.89
CA ILE A 24 0.10 2.63 5.59
C ILE A 24 1.01 2.83 6.83
N GLY A 25 0.66 3.74 7.74
CA GLY A 25 1.47 4.06 8.94
C GLY A 25 1.63 2.87 9.88
N ASN A 26 0.61 2.02 9.99
CA ASN A 26 0.66 0.81 10.81
C ASN A 26 1.29 -0.39 10.09
N MET A 27 1.17 -0.51 8.76
CA MET A 27 1.77 -1.60 7.98
C MET A 27 3.29 -1.42 7.77
N SER A 28 3.74 -0.17 7.63
CA SER A 28 5.16 0.15 7.37
C SER A 28 6.15 -0.45 8.39
N PRO A 29 5.93 -0.42 9.72
CA PRO A 29 6.86 -1.05 10.65
C PRO A 29 6.86 -2.59 10.55
N TYR A 30 5.75 -3.24 10.20
CA TYR A 30 5.71 -4.70 10.04
C TYR A 30 6.50 -5.15 8.82
N ILE A 31 6.30 -4.48 7.68
CA ILE A 31 7.05 -4.77 6.45
C ILE A 31 8.55 -4.50 6.67
N THR A 32 8.89 -3.41 7.35
CA THR A 32 10.28 -3.09 7.72
C THR A 32 10.88 -4.15 8.65
N SER A 33 10.10 -4.66 9.62
CA SER A 33 10.56 -5.72 10.52
C SER A 33 10.78 -7.05 9.78
N TYR A 34 9.92 -7.37 8.81
CA TYR A 34 10.05 -8.57 7.99
C TYR A 34 11.25 -8.50 7.04
N LEU A 35 11.44 -7.35 6.39
CA LEU A 35 12.60 -7.11 5.54
C LEU A 35 13.90 -7.20 6.34
N ARG A 36 13.92 -6.69 7.59
CA ARG A 36 15.09 -6.84 8.48
C ARG A 36 15.39 -8.27 8.91
N TYR A 37 14.39 -9.15 8.91
CA TYR A 37 14.57 -10.55 9.28
C TYR A 37 15.11 -11.38 8.11
N GLU A 38 14.65 -11.11 6.89
CA GLU A 38 15.00 -11.87 5.69
C GLU A 38 16.21 -11.32 4.92
N GLU A 39 16.49 -10.01 5.01
CA GLU A 39 17.62 -9.41 4.29
C GLU A 39 18.95 -9.83 4.91
N SER A 40 19.76 -10.50 4.10
CA SER A 40 21.12 -10.94 4.42
C SER A 40 22.10 -9.77 4.64
N GLU A 41 21.69 -8.51 4.41
CA GLU A 41 22.49 -7.31 4.69
C GLU A 41 21.97 -6.54 5.91
N LYS A 42 22.76 -6.56 6.98
CA LYS A 42 22.49 -6.00 8.32
C LYS A 42 22.36 -4.46 8.37
N SER A 43 22.27 -3.76 7.23
CA SER A 43 22.41 -2.30 7.10
C SER A 43 21.16 -1.56 6.58
N LEU A 44 19.99 -2.20 6.48
CA LEU A 44 18.78 -1.50 6.03
C LEU A 44 18.20 -0.60 7.13
N ARG A 45 18.22 0.72 6.90
CA ARG A 45 17.56 1.71 7.76
C ARG A 45 16.08 1.80 7.39
N TYR A 46 15.29 2.26 8.35
CA TYR A 46 13.86 2.54 8.14
C TYR A 46 13.63 3.49 6.95
N SER A 47 14.58 4.41 6.72
CA SER A 47 14.60 5.35 5.60
C SER A 47 14.69 4.66 4.24
N ASP A 48 15.32 3.49 4.14
CA ASP A 48 15.46 2.76 2.88
C ASP A 48 14.15 2.06 2.52
N THR A 49 13.46 1.49 3.51
CA THR A 49 12.14 0.87 3.32
C THR A 49 11.06 1.90 2.94
N MET A 50 11.20 3.16 3.36
CA MET A 50 10.29 4.24 2.93
C MET A 50 10.29 4.44 1.41
N TRP A 51 11.41 4.16 0.72
CA TRP A 51 11.46 4.27 -0.74
C TRP A 51 10.55 3.26 -1.44
N ILE A 52 10.38 2.06 -0.87
CA ILE A 52 9.47 1.04 -1.40
C ILE A 52 8.04 1.59 -1.43
N PHE A 53 7.58 2.18 -0.32
CA PHE A 53 6.26 2.80 -0.22
C PHE A 53 6.12 4.03 -1.13
N ALA A 54 7.17 4.86 -1.25
CA ALA A 54 7.14 6.02 -2.13
C ALA A 54 6.95 5.59 -3.60
N VAL A 55 7.68 4.56 -4.04
CA VAL A 55 7.58 4.00 -5.40
C VAL A 55 6.22 3.33 -5.61
N GLU A 56 5.69 2.63 -4.61
CA GLU A 56 4.33 2.06 -4.63
C GLU A 56 3.27 3.13 -4.89
N VAL A 57 3.30 4.22 -4.13
CA VAL A 57 2.33 5.33 -4.27
C VAL A 57 2.48 6.02 -5.63
N MET A 58 3.71 6.21 -6.11
CA MET A 58 3.94 6.74 -7.47
C MET A 58 3.35 5.83 -8.54
N GLY A 59 3.63 4.52 -8.48
CA GLY A 59 3.10 3.54 -9.42
C GLY A 59 1.57 3.48 -9.39
N HIS A 60 0.98 3.52 -8.20
CA HIS A 60 -0.47 3.56 -8.01
C HIS A 60 -1.08 4.81 -8.67
N GLY A 61 -0.57 6.00 -8.38
CA GLY A 61 -1.12 7.25 -8.93
C GLY A 61 -1.11 7.30 -10.45
N LEU A 62 0.00 6.87 -11.07
CA LEU A 62 0.12 6.80 -12.53
C LEU A 62 -0.88 5.81 -13.13
N LEU A 63 -0.98 4.61 -12.56
CA LEU A 63 -1.81 3.55 -13.13
C LEU A 63 -3.29 3.71 -12.81
N MET A 64 -3.67 4.50 -11.80
CA MET A 64 -5.07 4.78 -11.51
C MET A 64 -5.75 5.53 -12.66
N THR A 65 -5.05 6.48 -13.29
CA THR A 65 -5.56 7.20 -14.47
C THR A 65 -5.70 6.27 -15.69
N LEU A 66 -4.68 5.44 -15.94
CA LEU A 66 -4.70 4.41 -16.98
C LEU A 66 -5.78 3.35 -16.75
N GLY A 67 -5.96 2.91 -15.51
CA GLY A 67 -6.98 1.94 -15.10
C GLY A 67 -8.38 2.44 -15.39
N GLY A 68 -8.64 3.73 -15.11
CA GLY A 68 -9.91 4.37 -15.47
C GLY A 68 -10.18 4.34 -16.98
N MET A 69 -9.17 4.61 -17.81
CA MET A 69 -9.30 4.52 -19.27
C MET A 69 -9.51 3.08 -19.75
N MET A 70 -8.79 2.10 -19.18
CA MET A 70 -8.95 0.68 -19.50
C MET A 70 -10.36 0.18 -19.16
N GLN A 71 -10.91 0.61 -18.03
CA GLN A 71 -12.25 0.23 -17.62
C GLN A 71 -13.32 0.71 -18.59
N LEU A 72 -13.19 1.92 -19.13
CA LEU A 72 -14.14 2.44 -20.11
C LEU A 72 -14.14 1.60 -21.40
N LYS A 73 -13.02 0.96 -21.76
CA LYS A 73 -12.89 0.13 -22.97
C LYS A 73 -13.28 -1.33 -22.78
N ILE A 74 -12.83 -1.96 -21.69
CA ILE A 74 -12.90 -3.43 -21.49
C ILE A 74 -13.99 -3.80 -20.46
N GLY A 75 -14.53 -2.80 -19.77
CA GLY A 75 -15.54 -2.96 -18.73
C GLY A 75 -14.95 -3.24 -17.34
N PRO A 76 -15.76 -3.04 -16.28
CA PRO A 76 -15.31 -3.15 -14.88
C PRO A 76 -14.82 -4.54 -14.49
N ARG A 77 -15.48 -5.60 -14.98
CA ARG A 77 -15.21 -6.99 -14.59
C ARG A 77 -13.84 -7.48 -15.03
N TRP A 78 -13.46 -7.20 -16.27
CA TRP A 78 -12.16 -7.62 -16.81
C TRP A 78 -11.03 -6.78 -16.24
N THR A 79 -11.27 -5.49 -16.02
CA THR A 79 -10.27 -4.58 -15.45
C THR A 79 -9.88 -4.99 -14.02
N SER A 80 -10.84 -5.39 -13.18
CA SER A 80 -10.53 -5.87 -11.82
C SER A 80 -9.82 -7.23 -11.82
N LEU A 81 -10.15 -8.13 -12.74
CA LEU A 81 -9.45 -9.42 -12.86
C LEU A 81 -7.99 -9.24 -13.31
N ILE A 82 -7.75 -8.36 -14.28
CA ILE A 82 -6.39 -8.05 -14.75
C ILE A 82 -5.59 -7.36 -13.65
N GLY A 83 -6.17 -6.35 -12.99
CA GLY A 83 -5.50 -5.68 -11.87
C GLY A 83 -5.18 -6.65 -10.71
N GLY A 84 -6.12 -7.54 -10.36
CA GLY A 84 -5.95 -8.51 -9.28
C GLY A 84 -4.93 -9.61 -9.58
N THR A 85 -4.85 -10.05 -10.84
CA THR A 85 -3.82 -11.01 -11.27
C THR A 85 -2.43 -10.39 -11.27
N VAL A 86 -2.29 -9.16 -11.78
CA VAL A 86 -1.01 -8.41 -11.72
C VAL A 86 -0.58 -8.16 -10.27
N LEU A 87 -1.52 -7.78 -9.40
CA LEU A 87 -1.26 -7.60 -7.98
C LEU A 87 -0.73 -8.90 -7.34
N SER A 88 -1.43 -10.01 -7.55
CA SER A 88 -1.04 -11.31 -6.97
C SER A 88 0.31 -11.79 -7.51
N PHE A 89 0.56 -11.56 -8.80
CA PHE A 89 1.84 -11.88 -9.43
C PHE A 89 2.98 -11.02 -8.86
N GLY A 90 2.75 -9.74 -8.59
CA GLY A 90 3.73 -8.85 -7.96
C GLY A 90 4.12 -9.30 -6.54
N VAL A 91 3.15 -9.74 -5.74
CA VAL A 91 3.41 -10.30 -4.40
C VAL A 91 4.18 -11.61 -4.49
N LEU A 92 3.78 -12.51 -5.39
CA LEU A 92 4.46 -13.79 -5.59
C LEU A 92 5.91 -13.59 -6.08
N MET A 93 6.14 -12.63 -6.97
CA MET A 93 7.49 -12.30 -7.43
C MET A 93 8.34 -11.71 -6.30
N THR A 94 7.73 -10.89 -5.42
CA THR A 94 8.40 -10.31 -4.25
C THR A 94 8.95 -11.38 -3.31
N TYR A 95 8.23 -12.50 -3.12
CA TYR A 95 8.71 -13.63 -2.33
C TYR A 95 10.06 -14.19 -2.85
N PHE A 96 10.24 -14.24 -4.17
CA PHE A 96 11.49 -14.72 -4.77
C PHE A 96 12.59 -13.65 -4.79
N THR A 97 12.25 -12.36 -4.94
CA THR A 97 13.24 -11.27 -5.00
C THR A 97 13.80 -10.88 -3.64
N ILE A 98 13.08 -11.12 -2.54
CA ILE A 98 13.59 -10.89 -1.17
C ILE A 98 14.88 -11.68 -0.90
N GLN A 99 15.03 -12.87 -1.49
CA GLN A 99 16.24 -13.70 -1.29
C GLN A 99 17.43 -13.28 -2.17
N LYS A 100 17.24 -12.36 -3.13
CA LYS A 100 18.22 -12.05 -4.18
C LYS A 100 18.79 -10.64 -4.06
N SER A 101 17.96 -9.61 -3.85
CA SER A 101 18.41 -8.22 -3.77
C SER A 101 17.30 -7.25 -3.36
N PHE A 102 17.62 -6.31 -2.47
CA PHE A 102 16.76 -5.19 -2.07
C PHE A 102 16.24 -4.34 -3.25
N VAL A 103 17.09 -4.06 -4.25
CA VAL A 103 16.68 -3.26 -5.43
C VAL A 103 15.61 -3.97 -6.24
N ALA A 104 15.69 -5.30 -6.32
CA ALA A 104 14.70 -6.09 -7.03
C ALA A 104 13.36 -6.09 -6.28
N VAL A 105 13.38 -6.08 -4.94
CA VAL A 105 12.19 -5.92 -4.10
C VAL A 105 11.52 -4.56 -4.31
N VAL A 106 12.30 -3.48 -4.39
CA VAL A 106 11.77 -2.12 -4.68
C VAL A 106 11.03 -2.11 -6.03
N PHE A 107 11.55 -2.79 -7.04
CA PHE A 107 10.91 -2.86 -8.35
C PHE A 107 9.65 -3.74 -8.36
N THR A 108 9.70 -4.92 -7.72
CA THR A 108 8.56 -5.87 -7.75
C THR A 108 7.44 -5.47 -6.79
N TYR A 109 7.79 -4.99 -5.59
CA TYR A 109 6.81 -4.58 -4.59
C TYR A 109 6.44 -3.10 -4.69
N GLY A 110 7.34 -2.22 -5.13
CA GLY A 110 6.99 -0.83 -5.39
C GLY A 110 6.19 -0.70 -6.68
N LEU A 111 6.82 -0.98 -7.83
CA LEU A 111 6.17 -0.74 -9.12
C LEU A 111 5.09 -1.79 -9.45
N LEU A 112 5.42 -3.07 -9.51
CA LEU A 112 4.46 -4.08 -9.98
C LEU A 112 3.20 -4.19 -9.10
N PHE A 113 3.38 -4.21 -7.78
CA PHE A 113 2.26 -4.22 -6.85
C PHE A 113 1.49 -2.88 -6.87
N GLY A 114 2.17 -1.73 -6.85
CA GLY A 114 1.54 -0.42 -6.97
C GLY A 114 0.72 -0.25 -8.25
N MET A 115 1.24 -0.75 -9.39
CA MET A 115 0.52 -0.79 -10.67
C MET A 115 -0.74 -1.65 -10.60
N GLY A 116 -0.65 -2.84 -9.98
CA GLY A 116 -1.80 -3.73 -9.77
C GLY A 116 -2.90 -3.11 -8.92
N ILE A 117 -2.52 -2.36 -7.86
CA ILE A 117 -3.47 -1.59 -7.03
C ILE A 117 -4.18 -0.55 -7.88
N GLY A 118 -3.45 0.30 -8.62
CA GLY A 118 -4.05 1.38 -9.40
C GLY A 118 -5.07 0.92 -10.44
N ILE A 119 -4.79 -0.19 -11.13
CA ILE A 119 -5.73 -0.77 -12.10
C ILE A 119 -6.95 -1.36 -11.39
N SER A 120 -6.76 -2.16 -10.34
CA SER A 120 -7.87 -2.78 -9.60
C SER A 120 -8.79 -1.77 -8.91
N TYR A 121 -8.24 -0.67 -8.39
CA TYR A 121 -8.98 0.32 -7.62
C TYR A 121 -9.89 1.20 -8.50
N SER A 122 -9.52 1.38 -9.77
CA SER A 122 -10.33 2.12 -10.73
C SER A 122 -11.70 1.47 -10.96
N ALA A 123 -11.76 0.13 -11.00
CA ALA A 123 -12.97 -0.68 -11.25
C ALA A 123 -14.16 -0.33 -10.33
N PRO A 124 -14.04 -0.44 -9.00
CA PRO A 124 -15.13 -0.12 -8.07
C PRO A 124 -15.47 1.38 -8.04
N ILE A 125 -14.49 2.28 -8.16
CA ILE A 125 -14.73 3.73 -8.16
C ILE A 125 -15.65 4.12 -9.32
N ASN A 126 -15.30 3.71 -10.53
CA ASN A 126 -16.11 4.00 -11.71
C ASN A 126 -17.46 3.27 -11.70
N CYS A 127 -17.59 2.14 -11.00
CA CYS A 127 -18.89 1.49 -10.77
C CYS A 127 -19.75 2.27 -9.76
N ALA A 128 -19.16 2.86 -8.73
CA ALA A 128 -19.88 3.65 -7.73
C ALA A 128 -20.30 5.03 -8.28
N MET A 129 -19.57 5.55 -9.26
CA MET A 129 -19.86 6.83 -9.91
C MET A 129 -20.89 6.75 -11.05
N LYS A 130 -21.35 5.54 -11.37
CA LYS A 130 -22.26 5.27 -12.49
C LYS A 130 -23.67 4.98 -11.99
#